data_AF-A0A0G4F8H1-F1
#
_entry.id   AF-A0A0G4F8H1-F1
#
_cell.length_a   1.000
_cell.length_b   1.000
_cell.length_c   1.000
_cell.angle_alpha   90.00
_cell.angle_beta   90.00
_cell.angle_gamma   90.00
#
_symmetry.space_group_name_H-M   'P 1'
#
loop_
_entity.id
_entity.type
_entity.pdbx_description
1 polymer ?
#
loop_
_entity_poly.entity_id
_entity_poly.type
_entity_poly.pdbx_seq_one_letter_code
_entity_poly.pdbx_strand_id
1 'polypeptide(L)'
;MLLEAGADVDAVSSGLNEEKEAALERAVSTENLEAVNIFVSAGAKVATKSLWRAVSKKNLDVARVLVRAGVKWFEQLVVFAARKKQWGMVTLFVLEGAERPQV
;
A
#
# COMPACT_ATOMS: atom_id res chain seq x y z
N MET A 1 22.90 -0.80 3.56
CA MET A 1 21.62 -0.12 3.22
C MET A 1 21.27 0.87 4.34
N LEU A 2 20.61 2.02 4.09
CA LEU A 2 20.34 3.01 5.17
C LEU A 2 19.50 2.46 6.33
N LEU A 3 18.54 1.58 6.02
CA LEU A 3 17.70 0.92 7.03
C LEU A 3 18.52 0.01 7.96
N GLU A 4 19.56 -0.65 7.44
CA GLU A 4 20.49 -1.46 8.27
C GLU A 4 21.36 -0.59 9.19
N ALA A 5 21.56 0.69 8.83
CA ALA A 5 22.27 1.66 9.65
C ALA A 5 21.38 2.32 10.71
N GLY A 6 20.13 1.86 10.87
CA GLY A 6 19.19 2.37 11.88
C GLY A 6 18.39 3.60 11.44
N ALA A 7 18.30 3.89 10.13
CA ALA A 7 17.39 4.90 9.64
C ALA A 7 15.93 4.55 9.99
N ASP A 8 15.18 5.52 10.48
CA ASP A 8 13.75 5.36 10.78
C ASP A 8 12.98 5.14 9.46
N VAL A 9 12.40 3.94 9.32
CA VAL A 9 11.65 3.52 8.12
C VAL A 9 10.36 4.33 7.92
N ASP A 10 9.80 4.88 9.00
CA ASP A 10 8.58 5.67 9.01
C ASP A 10 8.86 7.17 9.01
N ALA A 11 10.12 7.59 8.85
CA ALA A 11 10.48 8.99 8.76
C ALA A 11 9.67 9.69 7.67
N VAL A 12 9.03 10.79 8.05
CA VAL A 12 8.18 11.60 7.17
C VAL A 12 8.90 12.87 6.73
N SER A 13 8.79 13.17 5.44
CA SER A 13 9.22 14.43 4.85
C SER A 13 8.01 15.34 4.64
N SER A 14 8.20 16.66 4.71
CA SER A 14 7.22 17.61 4.19
C SER A 14 7.21 17.51 2.66
N GLY A 15 6.15 16.92 2.11
CA GLY A 15 5.97 16.80 0.67
C GLY A 15 5.66 18.13 -0.02
N LEU A 16 5.49 18.08 -1.35
CA LEU A 16 5.24 19.25 -2.21
C LEU A 16 4.00 20.08 -1.83
N ASN A 17 3.07 19.51 -1.05
CA ASN A 17 1.83 20.14 -0.61
C ASN A 17 1.73 20.23 0.93
N GLU A 18 2.86 20.24 1.65
CA GLU A 18 2.92 20.19 3.13
C GLU A 18 2.36 18.90 3.76
N GLU A 19 1.86 17.97 2.95
CA GLU A 19 1.51 16.63 3.42
C GLU A 19 2.77 15.87 3.85
N LYS A 20 2.73 15.31 5.05
CA LYS A 20 3.75 14.38 5.54
C LYS A 20 3.72 13.11 4.68
N GLU A 21 4.79 12.86 3.93
CA GLU A 21 4.96 11.68 3.10
C GLU A 21 6.09 10.80 3.66
N ALA A 22 5.78 9.53 3.97
CA ALA A 22 6.76 8.53 4.33
C ALA A 22 7.39 7.90 3.07
N ALA A 23 8.59 7.33 3.21
CA ALA A 23 9.32 6.73 2.08
C ALA A 23 8.51 5.62 1.36
N LEU A 24 7.75 4.82 2.11
CA LEU A 24 6.84 3.81 1.54
C LEU A 24 5.76 4.42 0.64
N GLU A 25 5.17 5.55 1.05
CA GLU A 25 4.12 6.22 0.27
C GLU A 25 4.66 6.72 -1.06
N ARG A 26 5.88 7.26 -1.04
CA ARG A 26 6.58 7.68 -2.26
C ARG A 26 6.89 6.51 -3.18
N ALA A 27 7.32 5.37 -2.63
CA ALA A 27 7.54 4.14 -3.40
C ALA A 27 6.26 3.64 -4.07
N VAL A 28 5.13 3.65 -3.36
CA VAL A 28 3.81 3.33 -3.93
C VAL A 28 3.40 4.35 -4.99
N SER A 29 3.63 5.64 -4.77
CA SER A 29 3.35 6.71 -5.75
C SER A 29 4.17 6.57 -7.02
N THR A 30 5.40 6.11 -6.92
CA THR A 30 6.30 5.85 -8.07
C THR A 30 6.12 4.47 -8.70
N GLU A 31 5.26 3.62 -8.13
CA GLU A 31 5.06 2.23 -8.59
C GLU A 31 6.33 1.39 -8.52
N ASN A 32 7.26 1.76 -7.63
CA ASN A 32 8.50 1.04 -7.42
C ASN A 32 8.28 -0.15 -6.47
N LEU A 33 7.96 -1.31 -7.04
CA LEU A 33 7.68 -2.54 -6.28
C LEU A 33 8.86 -3.00 -5.41
N GLU A 34 10.09 -2.86 -5.90
CA GLU A 34 11.28 -3.25 -5.15
C GLU A 34 11.45 -2.40 -3.89
N ALA A 35 11.31 -1.09 -4.01
CA ALA A 35 11.32 -0.18 -2.87
C ALA A 35 10.17 -0.47 -1.90
N VAL A 36 8.96 -0.76 -2.41
CA VAL A 36 7.82 -1.17 -1.57
C VAL A 36 8.15 -2.44 -0.76
N ASN A 37 8.73 -3.46 -1.39
CA ASN A 37 9.11 -4.70 -0.72
C ASN A 37 10.17 -4.45 0.36
N ILE A 38 11.18 -3.63 0.09
CA ILE A 38 12.23 -3.27 1.06
C ILE A 38 11.60 -2.59 2.28
N PHE A 39 10.74 -1.58 2.08
CA PHE A 39 10.13 -0.86 3.19
C PHE A 39 9.16 -1.73 3.99
N VAL A 40 8.31 -2.51 3.34
CA VAL A 40 7.39 -3.43 4.01
C VAL A 40 8.15 -4.49 4.81
N SER A 41 9.23 -5.05 4.25
CA SER A 41 10.06 -6.04 4.96
C SER A 41 10.82 -5.44 6.15
N ALA A 42 11.11 -4.14 6.09
CA ALA A 42 11.69 -3.38 7.20
C ALA A 42 10.66 -2.95 8.26
N GLY A 43 9.39 -3.34 8.12
CA GLY A 43 8.34 -3.05 9.09
C GLY A 43 7.70 -1.66 8.94
N ALA A 44 7.81 -1.04 7.76
CA ALA A 44 7.15 0.24 7.49
C ALA A 44 5.64 0.18 7.74
N LYS A 45 5.09 1.21 8.39
CA LYS A 45 3.65 1.31 8.61
C LYS A 45 2.92 1.49 7.28
N VAL A 46 2.05 0.54 6.96
CA VAL A 46 1.24 0.62 5.74
C VAL A 46 -0.06 1.36 6.01
N ALA A 47 -0.21 2.54 5.41
CA ALA A 47 -1.44 3.32 5.49
C ALA A 47 -2.47 2.87 4.43
N THR A 48 -3.76 2.96 4.77
CA THR A 48 -4.85 2.66 3.83
C THR A 48 -4.81 3.55 2.57
N LYS A 49 -4.33 4.80 2.69
CA LYS A 49 -4.13 5.69 1.53
C LYS A 49 -3.12 5.14 0.51
N SER A 50 -2.11 4.38 0.97
CA SER A 50 -1.15 3.72 0.09
C SER A 50 -1.84 2.63 -0.73
N LEU A 51 -2.70 1.83 -0.11
CA LEU A 51 -3.50 0.83 -0.83
C LEU A 51 -4.43 1.48 -1.86
N TRP A 52 -5.15 2.55 -1.47
CA TRP A 52 -6.01 3.31 -2.39
C TRP A 52 -5.24 3.79 -3.63
N ARG A 53 -4.02 4.29 -3.43
CA ARG A 53 -3.15 4.75 -4.51
C ARG A 53 -2.74 3.62 -5.44
N ALA A 54 -2.37 2.45 -4.91
CA ALA A 54 -2.05 1.27 -5.71
C ALA A 54 -3.24 0.82 -6.57
N VAL A 55 -4.45 0.79 -6.01
CA VAL A 55 -5.69 0.45 -6.74
C VAL A 55 -6.04 1.48 -7.80
N SER A 56 -5.91 2.76 -7.47
CA SER A 56 -6.14 3.86 -8.41
C SER A 56 -5.20 3.77 -9.62
N LYS A 57 -3.94 3.37 -9.39
CA LYS A 57 -2.93 3.12 -10.43
C LYS A 57 -3.06 1.76 -11.13
N LYS A 58 -3.98 0.90 -10.67
CA LYS A 58 -4.16 -0.48 -11.15
C LYS A 58 -2.95 -1.40 -10.92
N ASN A 59 -2.11 -1.08 -9.95
CA ASN A 59 -0.89 -1.83 -9.68
C ASN A 59 -1.17 -3.00 -8.72
N LEU A 60 -1.45 -4.17 -9.29
CA LEU A 60 -1.84 -5.36 -8.54
C LEU A 60 -0.73 -5.89 -7.63
N ASP A 61 0.52 -5.82 -8.09
CA ASP A 61 1.65 -6.36 -7.35
C ASP A 61 1.92 -5.53 -6.09
N VAL A 62 1.93 -4.21 -6.23
CA VAL A 62 2.03 -3.32 -5.06
C VAL A 62 0.83 -3.52 -4.13
N ALA A 63 -0.40 -3.56 -4.66
CA ALA A 63 -1.58 -3.79 -3.82
C ALA A 63 -1.51 -5.12 -3.05
N ARG A 64 -1.00 -6.19 -3.68
CA ARG A 64 -0.81 -7.50 -3.06
C ARG A 64 0.17 -7.45 -1.90
N VAL A 65 1.30 -6.78 -2.08
CA VAL A 65 2.29 -6.62 -1.00
C VAL A 65 1.68 -5.85 0.18
N LEU A 66 0.95 -4.77 -0.09
CA LEU A 66 0.30 -3.96 0.95
C LEU A 66 -0.79 -4.73 1.70
N VAL A 67 -1.60 -5.55 1.01
CA VAL A 67 -2.61 -6.42 1.64
C VAL A 67 -1.95 -7.46 2.54
N ARG A 68 -0.87 -8.10 2.07
CA ARG A 68 -0.11 -9.09 2.86
C ARG A 68 0.60 -8.47 4.06
N ALA A 69 0.92 -7.19 4.01
CA ALA A 69 1.43 -6.42 5.13
C ALA A 69 0.35 -6.10 6.20
N GLY A 70 -0.89 -6.58 6.01
CA GLY A 70 -1.98 -6.43 6.99
C GLY A 70 -2.71 -5.09 6.92
N VAL A 71 -2.62 -4.36 5.80
CA VAL A 71 -3.37 -3.10 5.66
C VAL A 71 -4.88 -3.40 5.63
N LYS A 72 -5.62 -2.67 6.47
CA LYS A 72 -7.08 -2.71 6.43
C LYS A 72 -7.59 -2.11 5.12
N TRP A 73 -8.49 -2.83 4.48
CA TRP A 73 -9.21 -2.41 3.28
C TRP A 73 -10.71 -2.40 3.56
N PHE A 74 -11.46 -1.63 2.77
CA PHE A 74 -12.89 -1.42 2.97
C PHE A 74 -13.66 -1.71 1.68
N GLU A 75 -14.96 -1.95 1.82
CA GLU A 75 -15.84 -2.41 0.73
C GLU A 75 -15.81 -1.49 -0.50
N GLN A 76 -15.76 -0.17 -0.30
CA GLN A 76 -15.75 0.80 -1.41
C GLN A 76 -14.51 0.62 -2.31
N LEU A 77 -13.40 0.11 -1.77
CA LEU A 77 -12.17 -0.17 -2.51
C LEU A 77 -12.37 -1.38 -3.46
N VAL A 78 -13.11 -2.39 -3.01
CA VAL A 78 -13.55 -3.53 -3.83
C VAL A 78 -14.54 -3.10 -4.91
N VAL A 79 -15.54 -2.30 -4.53
CA VAL A 79 -16.53 -1.75 -5.49
C VAL A 79 -15.84 -0.91 -6.54
N PHE A 80 -14.87 -0.07 -6.16
CA PHE A 80 -14.10 0.73 -7.09
C PHE A 80 -13.31 -0.15 -8.08
N ALA A 81 -12.59 -1.16 -7.57
CA ALA A 81 -11.87 -2.12 -8.42
C ALA A 81 -12.81 -2.84 -9.40
N ALA A 82 -13.98 -3.29 -8.94
CA ALA A 82 -14.98 -3.94 -9.79
C ALA A 82 -15.51 -2.99 -10.88
N ARG A 83 -15.85 -1.74 -10.53
CA ARG A 83 -16.27 -0.71 -11.51
C ARG A 83 -15.20 -0.41 -12.55
N LYS A 84 -13.92 -0.49 -12.16
CA LYS A 84 -12.77 -0.33 -13.05
C LYS A 84 -12.39 -1.61 -13.80
N LYS A 85 -13.16 -2.70 -13.63
CA LYS A 85 -12.94 -4.04 -14.22
C LYS A 85 -11.59 -4.65 -13.83
N GLN A 86 -11.07 -4.31 -12.65
CA GLN A 86 -9.81 -4.83 -12.11
C GLN A 86 -10.04 -6.14 -11.36
N TRP A 87 -10.43 -7.21 -12.06
CA TRP A 87 -10.81 -8.47 -11.41
C TRP A 87 -9.71 -9.07 -10.54
N GLY A 88 -8.43 -8.93 -10.93
CA GLY A 88 -7.33 -9.36 -10.07
C GLY A 88 -7.29 -8.66 -8.71
N MET A 89 -7.65 -7.37 -8.65
CA MET A 89 -7.78 -6.62 -7.39
C MET A 89 -8.99 -7.09 -6.59
N VAL A 90 -10.13 -7.31 -7.26
CA VAL A 90 -11.34 -7.85 -6.61
C VAL A 90 -11.04 -9.21 -5.98
N THR A 91 -10.39 -10.10 -6.73
CA THR A 91 -9.95 -11.40 -6.25
C THR A 91 -8.97 -11.28 -5.09
N LEU A 92 -7.98 -10.37 -5.17
CA LEU A 92 -7.04 -10.12 -4.08
C LEU A 92 -7.78 -9.75 -2.78
N PHE A 93 -8.74 -8.82 -2.83
CA PHE A 93 -9.47 -8.41 -1.63
C PHE A 93 -10.40 -9.51 -1.10
N VAL A 94 -11.14 -10.18 -1.98
CA VAL A 94 -12.12 -11.19 -1.59
C VAL A 94 -11.45 -12.47 -1.08
N LEU A 95 -10.30 -12.87 -1.64
CA LEU A 95 -9.64 -14.14 -1.31
C LEU A 95 -8.43 -13.99 -0.38
N GLU A 96 -7.53 -13.02 -0.63
CA GLU A 96 -6.31 -12.84 0.19
C GLU A 96 -6.53 -11.86 1.35
N GLY A 97 -7.55 -11.01 1.29
CA GLY A 97 -7.86 -10.01 2.30
C GLY A 97 -8.67 -10.51 3.51
N ALA A 98 -8.71 -11.82 3.77
CA ALA A 98 -9.62 -12.50 4.70
C ALA A 98 -9.54 -12.11 6.20
N GLU A 99 -8.97 -10.97 6.54
CA GLU A 99 -9.32 -10.21 7.74
C GLU A 99 -10.20 -9.03 7.32
N ARG A 100 -11.48 -9.32 7.05
CA ARG A 100 -12.52 -8.28 7.03
C ARG A 100 -12.36 -7.51 8.35
N PRO A 101 -12.16 -6.17 8.36
CA PRO A 101 -12.13 -5.45 9.62
C PRO A 101 -13.49 -5.71 10.30
N GLN A 102 -13.45 -6.47 11.40
CA GLN A 102 -14.63 -6.72 12.23
C GLN A 102 -15.17 -5.35 12.65
N VAL A 103 -16.46 -5.16 12.37
CA VAL A 103 -17.26 -3.98 12.70
C VAL A 103 -17.26 -3.68 14.20
#